data_AF-A0A6J6GPL1-F1
#
_entry.id   AF-A0A6J6GPL1-F1
#
_cell.length_a   1.000
_cell.length_b   1.000
_cell.length_c   1.000
_cell.angle_alpha   90.00
_cell.angle_beta   90.00
_cell.angle_gamma   90.00
#
_symmetry.space_group_name_H-M   'P 1'
#
loop_
_entity.id
_entity.type
_entity.pdbx_description
1 polymer ?
#
loop_
_entity_poly.entity_id
_entity_poly.type
_entity_poly.pdbx_seq_one_letter_code
_entity_poly.pdbx_strand_id
1 'polypeptide(L)'
;MEDLFAPANKGKVVVLSELRDTIGVIMLYQGVDPSSNFTEDQYMNAIDFFKQKIADGFIRQVKGNSYSEDLKRGDANAVIGWSGDIFILRAESDGKFDFAIPESGGTLWSDNMLIPSTSTHKKNAESLMNYYYEPAVAAEVAAYVNYICPVEAAQPELEKIDPELGNSPYIFPDAETLAKVKVFRSLSADESTKFQTAFDEAIGN
;
A
#
# COMPACT_ATOMS: atom_id res chain seq x y z
N MET A 1 9.40 -5.83 -10.58
CA MET A 1 9.77 -4.45 -11.01
C MET A 1 10.11 -4.36 -12.49
N GLU A 2 10.68 -5.41 -13.07
CA GLU A 2 10.94 -5.51 -14.52
C GLU A 2 9.66 -5.35 -15.36
N ASP A 3 8.58 -6.02 -14.97
CA ASP A 3 7.28 -5.87 -15.66
C ASP A 3 6.71 -4.45 -15.54
N LEU A 4 6.81 -3.85 -14.34
CA LEU A 4 6.35 -2.47 -14.09
C LEU A 4 7.06 -1.49 -15.03
N PHE A 5 8.37 -1.66 -15.21
CA PHE A 5 9.20 -0.82 -16.09
C PHE A 5 9.53 -1.48 -17.44
N ALA A 6 8.69 -2.39 -17.91
CA ALA A 6 8.81 -2.94 -19.25
C ALA A 6 8.55 -1.83 -20.30
N PRO A 7 9.13 -1.92 -21.52
CA PRO A 7 8.96 -0.90 -22.56
C PRO A 7 7.50 -0.52 -22.87
N ALA A 8 6.58 -1.48 -22.74
CA ALA A 8 5.14 -1.27 -22.94
C ALA A 8 4.49 -0.30 -21.93
N ASN A 9 5.12 -0.10 -20.77
CA ASN A 9 4.63 0.77 -19.70
C ASN A 9 5.30 2.15 -19.67
N LYS A 10 6.19 2.44 -20.63
CA LYS A 10 6.89 3.73 -20.68
C LYS A 10 5.89 4.90 -20.78
N GLY A 11 6.06 5.88 -19.90
CA GLY A 11 5.18 7.05 -19.77
C GLY A 11 3.81 6.77 -19.17
N LYS A 12 3.58 5.55 -18.68
CA LYS A 12 2.27 5.07 -18.20
C LYS A 12 2.33 4.38 -16.84
N VAL A 13 3.39 4.60 -16.06
CA VAL A 13 3.48 4.14 -14.67
C VAL A 13 3.12 5.30 -13.73
N VAL A 14 2.28 5.01 -12.74
CA VAL A 14 2.05 5.90 -11.59
C VAL A 14 2.61 5.20 -10.33
N VAL A 15 3.06 5.97 -9.35
CA VAL A 15 3.46 5.41 -8.05
C VAL A 15 2.88 6.24 -6.90
N LEU A 16 2.88 5.67 -5.70
CA LEU A 16 2.42 6.35 -4.50
C LEU A 16 3.34 7.52 -4.11
N SER A 17 2.74 8.60 -3.60
CA SER A 17 3.44 9.68 -2.89
C SER A 17 3.86 9.28 -1.48
N GLU A 18 3.55 8.06 -1.04
CA GLU A 18 4.02 7.51 0.23
C GLU A 18 5.42 6.92 0.09
N LEU A 19 6.39 7.52 0.77
CA LEU A 19 7.79 7.13 0.65
C LEU A 19 8.01 5.66 1.08
N ARG A 20 7.33 5.19 2.14
CA ARG A 20 7.53 3.83 2.66
C ARG A 20 7.04 2.78 1.69
N ASP A 21 5.96 3.05 0.97
CA ASP A 21 5.38 2.10 0.03
C ASP A 21 6.14 2.10 -1.29
N THR A 22 6.37 3.28 -1.88
CA THR A 22 7.09 3.37 -3.16
C THR A 22 8.55 2.97 -3.01
N ILE A 23 9.28 3.54 -2.05
CA ILE A 23 10.71 3.23 -1.87
C ILE A 23 10.88 1.86 -1.23
N GLY A 24 9.98 1.42 -0.34
CA GLY A 24 10.03 0.09 0.24
C GLY A 24 9.95 -1.03 -0.79
N VAL A 25 9.04 -0.92 -1.77
CA VAL A 25 8.96 -1.89 -2.88
C VAL A 25 10.20 -1.86 -3.76
N ILE A 26 10.81 -0.69 -3.99
CA ILE A 26 12.08 -0.57 -4.72
C ILE A 26 13.23 -1.22 -3.94
N MET A 27 13.32 -1.02 -2.63
CA MET A 27 14.33 -1.63 -1.77
C MET A 27 14.23 -3.15 -1.81
N LEU A 28 13.00 -3.69 -1.71
CA LEU A 28 12.74 -5.12 -1.85
C LEU A 28 13.22 -5.67 -3.19
N TYR A 29 12.93 -4.95 -4.28
CA TYR A 29 13.44 -5.29 -5.61
C TYR A 29 14.98 -5.28 -5.69
N GLN A 30 15.64 -4.39 -4.96
CA GLN A 30 17.10 -4.31 -4.84
C GLN A 30 17.69 -5.33 -3.84
N GLY A 31 16.87 -6.20 -3.25
CA GLY A 31 17.31 -7.20 -2.27
C GLY A 31 17.59 -6.64 -0.87
N VAL A 32 17.08 -5.45 -0.56
CA VAL A 32 17.20 -4.79 0.75
C VAL A 32 15.90 -4.98 1.51
N ASP A 33 15.95 -5.58 2.71
CA ASP A 33 14.77 -5.76 3.56
C ASP A 33 14.43 -4.45 4.31
N PRO A 34 13.30 -3.77 3.99
CA PRO A 34 12.91 -2.52 4.63
C PRO A 34 12.41 -2.71 6.07
N SER A 35 12.20 -3.96 6.52
CA SER A 35 11.83 -4.27 7.91
C SER A 35 13.03 -4.40 8.85
N SER A 36 14.25 -4.37 8.31
CA SER A 36 15.51 -4.53 9.05
C SER A 36 16.34 -3.24 9.10
N ASN A 37 17.50 -3.30 9.76
CA ASN A 37 18.46 -2.20 9.84
C ASN A 37 19.23 -2.04 8.52
N PHE A 38 18.56 -1.53 7.49
CA PHE A 38 19.22 -1.09 6.26
C PHE A 38 20.03 0.20 6.48
N THR A 39 21.09 0.37 5.70
CA THR A 39 21.94 1.56 5.75
C THR A 39 21.35 2.72 4.96
N GLU A 40 21.81 3.94 5.26
CA GLU A 40 21.47 5.11 4.45
C GLU A 40 21.81 4.91 2.97
N ASP A 41 23.01 4.38 2.66
CA ASP A 41 23.42 4.13 1.27
C ASP A 41 22.44 3.21 0.54
N GLN A 42 21.92 2.18 1.22
CA GLN A 42 20.91 1.29 0.64
C GLN A 42 19.60 2.03 0.33
N TYR A 43 19.19 2.94 1.21
CA TYR A 43 18.01 3.78 0.97
C TYR A 43 18.25 4.76 -0.20
N MET A 44 19.41 5.42 -0.23
CA MET A 44 19.74 6.39 -1.28
C MET A 44 19.89 5.72 -2.66
N ASN A 45 20.37 4.47 -2.71
CA ASN A 45 20.37 3.68 -3.95
C ASN A 45 18.94 3.42 -4.49
N ALA A 46 17.96 3.25 -3.61
CA ALA A 46 16.56 3.13 -4.01
C ALA A 46 15.99 4.47 -4.52
N ILE A 47 16.37 5.59 -3.88
CA ILE A 47 16.04 6.94 -4.36
C ILE A 47 16.65 7.22 -5.73
N ASP A 48 17.92 6.88 -5.96
CA ASP A 48 18.59 7.11 -7.24
C ASP A 48 17.94 6.29 -8.36
N PHE A 49 17.58 5.03 -8.08
CA PHE A 49 16.81 4.23 -9.01
C PHE A 49 15.44 4.85 -9.31
N PHE A 50 14.74 5.33 -8.29
CA PHE A 50 13.45 6.00 -8.44
C PHE A 50 13.57 7.27 -9.32
N LYS A 51 14.53 8.14 -9.01
CA LYS A 51 14.88 9.33 -9.81
C LYS A 51 15.17 8.96 -11.27
N GLN A 52 15.95 7.91 -11.49
CA GLN A 52 16.26 7.42 -12.83
C GLN A 52 14.99 6.99 -13.58
N LYS A 53 14.05 6.27 -12.94
CA LYS A 53 12.79 5.86 -13.60
C LYS A 53 11.85 7.02 -13.92
N ILE A 54 11.91 8.10 -13.15
CA ILE A 54 11.26 9.38 -13.51
C ILE A 54 11.97 9.99 -14.73
N ALA A 55 13.29 10.17 -14.66
CA ALA A 55 14.08 10.81 -15.73
C ALA A 55 14.02 10.05 -17.07
N ASP A 56 14.00 8.72 -17.04
CA ASP A 56 13.85 7.86 -18.21
C ASP A 56 12.45 7.92 -18.82
N GLY A 57 11.49 8.58 -18.13
CA GLY A 57 10.12 8.78 -18.56
C GLY A 57 9.23 7.56 -18.36
N PHE A 58 9.55 6.65 -17.43
CA PHE A 58 8.64 5.55 -17.08
C PHE A 58 7.54 6.03 -16.14
N ILE A 59 7.94 6.68 -15.05
CA ILE A 59 7.03 7.19 -14.03
C ILE A 59 6.49 8.52 -14.51
N ARG A 60 5.18 8.52 -14.79
CA ARG A 60 4.45 9.68 -15.30
C ARG A 60 4.12 10.66 -14.18
N GLN A 61 3.65 10.14 -13.05
CA GLN A 61 3.15 10.90 -11.92
C GLN A 61 3.38 10.14 -10.61
N VAL A 62 3.52 10.92 -9.54
CA VAL A 62 3.57 10.45 -8.14
C VAL A 62 2.33 11.01 -7.44
N LYS A 63 1.49 10.14 -6.89
CA LYS A 63 0.15 10.49 -6.41
C LYS A 63 -0.23 9.74 -5.14
N GLY A 64 -1.10 10.33 -4.31
CA GLY A 64 -1.87 9.58 -3.30
C GLY A 64 -2.99 8.76 -3.95
N ASN A 65 -4.17 8.66 -3.32
CA ASN A 65 -5.29 7.80 -3.77
C ASN A 65 -5.92 8.10 -5.15
N SER A 66 -5.43 9.08 -5.93
CA SER A 66 -6.08 9.51 -7.18
C SER A 66 -5.60 8.79 -8.44
N TYR A 67 -4.77 7.75 -8.31
CA TYR A 67 -4.24 6.98 -9.45
C TYR A 67 -5.28 6.06 -10.13
N SER A 68 -6.36 5.70 -9.44
CA SER A 68 -7.42 4.83 -9.99
C SER A 68 -8.09 5.46 -11.22
N GLU A 69 -8.26 6.77 -11.23
CA GLU A 69 -8.80 7.52 -12.37
C GLU A 69 -7.89 7.47 -13.60
N ASP A 70 -6.56 7.48 -13.39
CA ASP A 70 -5.59 7.39 -14.49
C ASP A 70 -5.65 6.00 -15.15
N LEU A 71 -5.84 4.95 -14.34
CA LEU A 71 -6.03 3.58 -14.83
C LEU A 71 -7.33 3.47 -15.63
N LYS A 72 -8.46 3.98 -15.10
CA LYS A 72 -9.76 3.97 -15.78
C LYS A 72 -9.70 4.66 -17.14
N ARG A 73 -9.03 5.82 -17.23
CA ARG A 73 -8.88 6.62 -18.46
C ARG A 73 -7.84 6.06 -19.43
N GLY A 74 -6.96 5.16 -18.98
CA GLY A 74 -5.87 4.60 -19.79
C GLY A 74 -4.63 5.51 -19.88
N ASP A 75 -4.57 6.53 -19.03
CA ASP A 75 -3.40 7.40 -18.86
C ASP A 75 -2.25 6.66 -18.15
N ALA A 76 -2.61 5.69 -17.30
CA ALA A 76 -1.69 4.73 -16.69
C ALA A 76 -2.06 3.29 -17.11
N ASN A 77 -1.05 2.44 -17.24
CA ASN A 77 -1.22 1.00 -17.45
C ASN A 77 -0.93 0.20 -16.17
N ALA A 78 -0.10 0.75 -15.28
CA ALA A 78 0.34 0.08 -14.07
C ALA A 78 0.62 1.09 -12.97
N VAL A 79 0.50 0.63 -11.72
CA VAL A 79 0.70 1.45 -10.53
C VAL A 79 1.42 0.67 -9.44
N ILE A 80 2.31 1.32 -8.70
CA ILE A 80 2.56 0.92 -7.31
C ILE A 80 1.42 1.56 -6.52
N GLY A 81 0.53 0.76 -5.97
CA GLY A 81 -0.71 1.21 -5.33
C GLY A 81 -1.18 0.25 -4.24
N TRP A 82 -2.25 0.63 -3.56
CA TRP A 82 -2.79 -0.12 -2.43
C TRP A 82 -3.80 -1.19 -2.87
N SER A 83 -3.81 -2.34 -2.19
CA SER A 83 -4.59 -3.51 -2.59
C SER A 83 -6.09 -3.24 -2.65
N GLY A 84 -6.66 -2.62 -1.61
CA GLY A 84 -8.10 -2.33 -1.55
C GLY A 84 -8.58 -1.42 -2.67
N ASP A 85 -7.82 -0.38 -3.01
CA ASP A 85 -8.13 0.51 -4.14
C ASP A 85 -8.20 -0.26 -5.47
N ILE A 86 -7.30 -1.24 -5.68
CA ILE A 86 -7.28 -2.05 -6.90
C ILE A 86 -8.42 -3.08 -6.92
N PHE A 87 -8.82 -3.65 -5.78
CA PHE A 87 -9.98 -4.54 -5.73
C PHE A 87 -11.29 -3.80 -6.00
N ILE A 88 -11.46 -2.59 -5.45
CA ILE A 88 -12.59 -1.72 -5.77
C ILE A 88 -12.57 -1.40 -7.27
N LEU A 89 -11.41 -0.98 -7.80
CA LEU A 89 -11.27 -0.67 -9.21
C LEU A 89 -11.58 -1.87 -10.13
N ARG A 90 -11.17 -3.08 -9.73
CA ARG A 90 -11.47 -4.34 -10.43
C ARG A 90 -12.97 -4.59 -10.51
N ALA A 91 -13.68 -4.45 -9.38
CA ALA A 91 -15.13 -4.61 -9.32
C ALA A 91 -15.86 -3.57 -10.17
N GLU A 92 -15.39 -2.32 -10.19
CA GLU A 92 -15.99 -1.24 -10.98
C GLU A 92 -15.66 -1.28 -12.49
N SER A 93 -14.69 -2.11 -12.89
CA SER A 93 -14.16 -2.14 -14.26
C SER A 93 -14.29 -3.51 -14.93
N ASP A 94 -15.32 -4.28 -14.56
CA ASP A 94 -15.60 -5.61 -15.11
C ASP A 94 -14.38 -6.56 -15.12
N GLY A 95 -13.56 -6.50 -14.07
CA GLY A 95 -12.37 -7.36 -13.93
C GLY A 95 -11.15 -6.92 -14.74
N LYS A 96 -11.15 -5.74 -15.36
CA LYS A 96 -10.05 -5.25 -16.21
C LYS A 96 -8.71 -5.07 -15.47
N PHE A 97 -8.75 -4.74 -14.19
CA PHE A 97 -7.56 -4.46 -13.38
C PHE A 97 -7.35 -5.55 -12.34
N ASP A 98 -6.09 -5.77 -11.98
CA ASP A 98 -5.72 -6.78 -11.00
C ASP A 98 -4.58 -6.31 -10.09
N PHE A 99 -4.44 -6.97 -8.95
CA PHE A 99 -3.42 -6.72 -7.94
C PHE A 99 -2.46 -7.90 -7.84
N ALA A 100 -1.18 -7.61 -7.72
CA ALA A 100 -0.16 -8.63 -7.48
C ALA A 100 0.91 -8.09 -6.53
N ILE A 101 1.37 -8.96 -5.62
CA ILE A 101 2.59 -8.72 -4.86
C ILE A 101 3.77 -9.10 -5.75
N PRO A 102 4.76 -8.22 -5.98
CA PRO A 102 5.94 -8.57 -6.77
C PRO A 102 6.67 -9.78 -6.19
N GLU A 103 7.34 -10.57 -7.04
CA GLU A 103 8.17 -11.71 -6.56
C GLU A 103 9.28 -11.29 -5.60
N SER A 104 9.77 -10.05 -5.75
CA SER A 104 10.72 -9.42 -4.82
C SER A 104 10.13 -9.08 -3.44
N GLY A 105 8.81 -9.17 -3.31
CA GLY A 105 8.03 -8.79 -2.14
C GLY A 105 7.31 -7.46 -2.29
N GLY A 106 6.34 -7.22 -1.40
CA GLY A 106 5.59 -5.97 -1.26
C GLY A 106 5.69 -5.38 0.15
N THR A 107 5.10 -4.20 0.35
CA THR A 107 4.99 -3.60 1.69
C THR A 107 3.69 -4.02 2.38
N LEU A 108 3.77 -4.22 3.69
CA LEU A 108 2.62 -4.38 4.59
C LEU A 108 2.52 -3.13 5.46
N TRP A 109 1.30 -2.60 5.56
CA TRP A 109 1.01 -1.39 6.34
C TRP A 109 -0.31 -1.57 7.09
N SER A 110 -0.55 -0.68 8.04
CA SER A 110 -1.75 -0.66 8.84
C SER A 110 -2.09 0.77 9.25
N ASP A 111 -3.34 1.14 9.10
CA ASP A 111 -3.88 2.33 9.77
C ASP A 111 -4.40 1.97 11.15
N ASN A 112 -4.05 2.79 12.13
CA ASN A 112 -4.33 2.53 13.53
C ASN A 112 -5.18 3.65 14.11
N MET A 113 -6.28 3.28 14.78
CA MET A 113 -7.07 4.23 15.57
C MET A 113 -6.26 4.69 16.78
N LEU A 114 -6.04 6.01 16.90
CA LEU A 114 -5.34 6.64 18.02
C LEU A 114 -6.27 7.66 18.70
N ILE A 115 -6.19 7.74 20.04
CA ILE A 115 -6.89 8.78 20.81
C ILE A 115 -5.86 9.83 21.22
N PRO A 116 -5.94 11.07 20.68
CA PRO A 116 -5.05 12.16 21.09
C PRO A 116 -5.13 12.40 22.60
N SER A 117 -3.98 12.67 23.23
CA SER A 117 -3.89 12.91 24.68
C SER A 117 -4.70 14.12 25.16
N THR A 118 -5.03 15.04 24.26
CA THR A 118 -5.83 16.25 24.50
C THR A 118 -7.33 16.05 24.25
N SER A 119 -7.78 14.83 23.95
CA SER A 119 -9.18 14.54 23.64
C SER A 119 -10.11 14.77 24.83
N THR A 120 -11.12 15.62 24.64
CA THR A 120 -12.16 15.90 25.65
C THR A 120 -13.27 14.84 25.71
N HIS A 121 -13.37 13.98 24.69
CA HIS A 121 -14.40 12.95 24.55
C HIS A 121 -13.83 11.52 24.45
N LYS A 122 -12.76 11.23 25.21
CA LYS A 122 -12.05 9.94 25.17
C LYS A 122 -12.97 8.71 25.25
N LYS A 123 -13.92 8.69 26.19
CA LYS A 123 -14.85 7.56 26.37
C LYS A 123 -15.70 7.26 25.12
N ASN A 124 -16.08 8.30 24.37
CA ASN A 124 -16.85 8.13 23.15
C ASN A 124 -15.98 7.51 22.03
N ALA A 125 -14.72 7.97 21.92
CA ALA A 125 -13.76 7.39 20.99
C ALA A 125 -13.50 5.90 21.31
N GLU A 126 -13.28 5.56 22.58
CA GLU A 126 -13.13 4.16 23.02
C GLU A 126 -14.37 3.32 22.69
N SER A 127 -15.57 3.88 22.84
CA SER A 127 -16.82 3.18 22.51
C SER A 127 -16.94 2.91 21.01
N LEU A 128 -16.55 3.87 20.16
CA LEU A 128 -16.53 3.69 18.71
C LEU A 128 -15.46 2.66 18.28
N MET A 129 -14.27 2.71 18.90
CA MET A 129 -13.22 1.72 18.66
C MET A 129 -13.70 0.31 19.00
N ASN A 130 -14.37 0.13 20.14
CA ASN A 130 -14.94 -1.17 20.51
C ASN A 130 -16.01 -1.64 19.50
N TYR A 131 -16.88 -0.74 19.05
CA TYR A 131 -17.92 -1.06 18.05
C TYR A 131 -17.32 -1.54 16.73
N TYR A 132 -16.24 -0.89 16.24
CA TYR A 132 -15.54 -1.34 15.03
C TYR A 132 -15.02 -2.79 15.16
N TYR A 133 -14.59 -3.19 16.35
CA TYR A 133 -14.05 -4.53 16.61
C TYR A 133 -15.13 -5.61 16.82
N GLU A 134 -16.43 -5.27 16.76
CA GLU A 134 -17.48 -6.27 16.70
C GLU A 134 -17.41 -7.02 15.35
N PRO A 135 -17.39 -8.37 15.32
CA PRO A 135 -17.14 -9.13 14.08
C PRO A 135 -18.03 -8.78 12.89
N ALA A 136 -19.33 -8.58 13.11
CA ALA A 136 -20.26 -8.21 12.05
C ALA A 136 -19.96 -6.80 11.49
N VAL A 137 -19.60 -5.86 12.36
CA VAL A 137 -19.24 -4.48 11.96
C VAL A 137 -17.93 -4.47 11.18
N ALA A 138 -16.92 -5.17 11.68
CA ALA A 138 -15.65 -5.31 10.98
C ALA A 138 -15.82 -5.98 9.60
N ALA A 139 -16.72 -6.95 9.47
CA ALA A 139 -17.06 -7.58 8.21
C ALA A 139 -17.74 -6.62 7.23
N GLU A 140 -18.72 -5.83 7.69
CA GLU A 140 -19.36 -4.79 6.87
C GLU A 140 -18.33 -3.78 6.35
N VAL A 141 -17.41 -3.34 7.21
CA VAL A 141 -16.34 -2.43 6.79
C VAL A 141 -15.40 -3.10 5.79
N ALA A 142 -14.96 -4.34 6.05
CA ALA A 142 -14.07 -5.08 5.16
C ALA A 142 -14.70 -5.29 3.77
N ALA A 143 -15.99 -5.63 3.70
CA ALA A 143 -16.75 -5.73 2.45
C ALA A 143 -16.78 -4.42 1.67
N TYR A 144 -16.84 -3.29 2.39
CA TYR A 144 -16.89 -1.97 1.77
C TYR A 144 -15.51 -1.51 1.27
N VAL A 145 -14.46 -1.64 2.09
CA VAL A 145 -13.14 -1.04 1.79
C VAL A 145 -12.16 -2.00 1.10
N ASN A 146 -12.41 -3.31 1.14
CA ASN A 146 -11.57 -4.34 0.50
C ASN A 146 -10.10 -4.39 0.98
N TYR A 147 -9.86 -4.03 2.24
CA TYR A 147 -8.54 -4.13 2.89
C TYR A 147 -8.46 -5.31 3.87
N ILE A 148 -7.24 -5.67 4.26
CA ILE A 148 -6.99 -6.68 5.30
C ILE A 148 -7.78 -6.31 6.56
N CYS A 149 -8.62 -7.23 7.03
CA CYS A 149 -9.40 -7.04 8.24
C CYS A 149 -8.55 -7.45 9.47
N PRO A 150 -8.37 -6.56 10.47
CA PRO A 150 -7.60 -6.91 11.67
C PRO A 150 -8.38 -7.77 12.67
N VAL A 151 -9.67 -8.03 12.41
CA VAL A 151 -10.56 -8.80 13.28
C VAL A 151 -10.74 -10.19 12.68
N GLU A 152 -9.93 -11.15 13.09
CA GLU A 152 -9.98 -12.54 12.57
C GLU A 152 -11.39 -13.15 12.64
N ALA A 153 -12.11 -12.87 13.73
CA ALA A 153 -13.47 -13.36 13.95
C ALA A 153 -14.50 -12.78 12.97
N ALA A 154 -14.15 -11.77 12.16
CA ALA A 154 -15.02 -11.19 11.14
C ALA A 154 -15.13 -12.07 9.88
N GLN A 155 -14.21 -13.01 9.65
CA GLN A 155 -14.19 -13.83 8.43
C GLN A 155 -15.51 -14.59 8.19
N PRO A 156 -16.08 -15.32 9.17
CA PRO A 156 -17.36 -15.99 8.96
C PRO A 156 -18.54 -15.04 8.76
N GLU A 157 -18.46 -13.80 9.24
CA GLU A 157 -19.48 -12.78 8.99
C GLU A 157 -19.33 -12.20 7.58
N LEU A 158 -18.08 -11.98 7.12
CA LEU A 158 -17.81 -11.51 5.76
C LEU A 158 -18.26 -12.55 4.73
N GLU A 159 -18.02 -13.84 4.95
CA GLU A 159 -18.48 -14.92 4.07
C GLU A 159 -20.00 -14.92 3.85
N LYS A 160 -20.80 -14.39 4.79
CA LYS A 160 -22.25 -14.25 4.62
C LYS A 160 -22.62 -13.07 3.73
N ILE A 161 -21.78 -12.04 3.67
CA ILE A 161 -21.96 -10.83 2.86
C ILE A 161 -21.41 -11.06 1.45
N ASP A 162 -20.16 -11.51 1.38
CA ASP A 162 -19.40 -11.76 0.16
C ASP A 162 -18.46 -12.98 0.38
N PRO A 163 -18.87 -14.19 -0.08
CA PRO A 163 -18.06 -15.40 0.05
C PRO A 163 -16.70 -15.33 -0.65
N GLU A 164 -16.57 -14.57 -1.75
CA GLU A 164 -15.30 -14.47 -2.48
C GLU A 164 -14.30 -13.63 -1.68
N LEU A 165 -14.74 -12.50 -1.12
CA LEU A 165 -13.91 -11.69 -0.22
C LEU A 165 -13.58 -12.40 1.08
N GLY A 166 -14.54 -13.13 1.68
CA GLY A 166 -14.32 -13.92 2.89
C GLY A 166 -13.23 -15.00 2.74
N ASN A 167 -13.05 -15.53 1.53
CA ASN A 167 -12.01 -16.51 1.20
C ASN A 167 -10.75 -15.89 0.58
N SER A 168 -10.68 -14.56 0.46
CA SER A 168 -9.55 -13.88 -0.16
C SER A 168 -8.35 -13.79 0.79
N PRO A 169 -7.16 -14.29 0.39
CA PRO A 169 -5.93 -14.10 1.17
C PRO A 169 -5.47 -12.64 1.21
N TYR A 170 -6.13 -11.73 0.46
CA TYR A 170 -5.85 -10.30 0.54
C TYR A 170 -6.75 -9.55 1.53
N ILE A 171 -7.76 -10.23 2.09
CA ILE A 171 -8.60 -9.73 3.20
C ILE A 171 -8.28 -10.46 4.50
N PHE A 172 -8.14 -11.79 4.43
CA PHE A 172 -7.71 -12.66 5.54
C PHE A 172 -6.45 -13.43 5.13
N PRO A 173 -5.27 -12.82 5.26
CA PRO A 173 -4.03 -13.38 4.73
C PRO A 173 -3.57 -14.61 5.50
N ASP A 174 -3.12 -15.61 4.74
CA ASP A 174 -2.43 -16.78 5.27
C ASP A 174 -0.92 -16.51 5.47
N ALA A 175 -0.23 -17.47 6.07
CA ALA A 175 1.21 -17.38 6.32
C ALA A 175 2.03 -17.24 5.03
N GLU A 176 1.59 -17.83 3.92
CA GLU A 176 2.29 -17.73 2.64
C GLU A 176 2.19 -16.31 2.07
N THR A 177 1.01 -15.70 2.16
CA THR A 177 0.76 -14.33 1.72
C THR A 177 1.52 -13.34 2.59
N LEU A 178 1.49 -13.51 3.92
CA LEU A 178 2.25 -12.67 4.85
C LEU A 178 3.76 -12.80 4.67
N ALA A 179 4.27 -13.96 4.25
CA ALA A 179 5.69 -14.14 3.99
C ALA A 179 6.21 -13.32 2.78
N LYS A 180 5.31 -12.90 1.87
CA LYS A 180 5.63 -12.11 0.67
C LYS A 180 5.69 -10.61 0.94
N VAL A 181 5.31 -10.14 2.13
CA VAL A 181 5.22 -8.71 2.44
C VAL A 181 6.07 -8.33 3.65
N LYS A 182 6.53 -7.08 3.69
CA LYS A 182 7.38 -6.55 4.76
C LYS A 182 6.83 -5.22 5.28
N VAL A 183 6.80 -5.06 6.59
CA VAL A 183 6.51 -3.77 7.21
C VAL A 183 7.75 -2.90 7.14
N PHE A 184 7.64 -1.70 6.56
CA PHE A 184 8.74 -0.75 6.55
C PHE A 184 9.02 -0.28 7.99
N ARG A 185 10.24 -0.48 8.49
CA ARG A 185 10.57 -0.20 9.89
C ARG A 185 10.34 1.26 10.28
N SER A 186 10.19 1.51 11.55
CA SER A 186 10.24 2.88 12.06
C SER A 186 11.61 3.51 11.77
N LEU A 187 11.56 4.77 11.38
CA LEU A 187 12.72 5.62 11.16
C LEU A 187 12.96 6.47 12.41
N SER A 188 14.23 6.75 12.71
CA SER A 188 14.59 7.82 13.64
C SER A 188 14.14 9.19 13.10
N ALA A 189 14.17 10.24 13.94
CA ALA A 189 13.81 11.58 13.50
C ALA A 189 14.73 12.11 12.38
N ASP A 190 16.04 11.83 12.49
CA ASP A 190 17.04 12.22 11.52
C ASP A 190 16.84 11.49 10.18
N GLU A 191 16.66 10.16 10.23
CA GLU A 191 16.33 9.36 9.04
C GLU A 191 15.03 9.83 8.40
N SER A 192 13.98 10.06 9.19
CA SER A 192 12.68 10.50 8.68
C SER A 192 12.81 11.81 7.91
N THR A 193 13.51 12.79 8.48
CA THR A 193 13.72 14.10 7.84
C THR A 193 14.51 13.92 6.55
N LYS A 194 15.66 13.22 6.63
CA LYS A 194 16.58 13.07 5.50
C LYS A 194 15.98 12.29 4.34
N PHE A 195 15.33 11.16 4.64
CA PHE A 195 14.74 10.27 3.66
C PHE A 195 13.52 10.90 3.00
N GLN A 196 12.73 11.67 3.76
CA GLN A 196 11.62 12.45 3.21
C GLN A 196 12.13 13.55 2.29
N THR A 197 13.15 14.32 2.70
CA THR A 197 13.76 15.36 1.84
C THR A 197 14.28 14.76 0.53
N ALA A 198 14.99 13.63 0.58
CA ALA A 198 15.49 12.97 -0.62
C ALA A 198 14.37 12.48 -1.55
N PHE A 199 13.24 12.03 -0.99
CA PHE A 199 12.06 11.63 -1.74
C PHE A 199 11.35 12.84 -2.37
N ASP A 200 11.17 13.92 -1.62
CA ASP A 200 10.56 15.16 -2.11
C ASP A 200 11.37 15.77 -3.27
N GLU A 201 12.70 15.83 -3.12
CA GLU A 201 13.60 16.26 -4.20
C GLU A 201 13.51 15.35 -5.43
N ALA A 202 13.31 14.05 -5.24
CA ALA A 202 13.15 13.11 -6.35
C ALA A 202 11.90 13.36 -7.19
N ILE A 203 10.85 13.88 -6.57
CA ILE A 203 9.58 14.18 -7.23
C ILE A 203 9.45 15.65 -7.65
N GLY A 204 10.48 16.46 -7.40
CA GLY A 204 10.57 17.86 -7.82
C GLY A 204 9.93 18.87 -6.87
N ASN A 205 9.78 18.50 -5.59
CA ASN A 205 9.29 19.38 -4.52
C ASN A 205 10.42 20.01 -3.71
#